data_AF-A0A947LYS8-F1
#
_entry.id   AF-A0A947LYS8-F1
#
_cell.length_a   1.000
_cell.length_b   1.000
_cell.length_c   1.000
_cell.angle_alpha   90.00
_cell.angle_beta   90.00
_cell.angle_gamma   90.00
#
_symmetry.space_group_name_H-M   'P 1'
#
loop_
_entity.id
_entity.type
_entity.pdbx_description
1 polymer ?
#
loop_
_entity_poly.entity_id
_entity_poly.type
_entity_poly.pdbx_seq_one_letter_code
_entity_poly.pdbx_strand_id
1 'polypeptide(L)' 'MKTAQHPWPPTLPEQVRAVADALAASPIPLTLPAIEARFKGRGPWKKGLPTLLQTLEALGRAQAVAATEGTTAWRG' A
#
# COMPACT_ATOMS: atom_id res chain seq x y z
N MET A 1 -17.31 0.73 -9.26
CA MET A 1 -16.31 1.45 -10.08
C MET A 1 -15.05 0.61 -10.10
N LYS A 2 -14.55 0.15 -11.26
CA LYS A 2 -13.29 -0.62 -11.31
C LYS A 2 -12.14 0.35 -11.00
N THR A 3 -11.49 0.20 -9.84
CA THR A 3 -10.27 0.96 -9.53
C THR A 3 -9.23 0.61 -10.58
N ALA A 4 -8.82 1.58 -11.40
CA ALA A 4 -7.80 1.35 -12.41
C ALA A 4 -6.49 0.94 -11.71
N GLN A 5 -5.90 -0.18 -12.14
CA GLN A 5 -4.64 -0.66 -11.56
C GLN A 5 -3.47 0.15 -12.13
N HIS A 6 -2.69 0.75 -11.24
CA HIS A 6 -1.50 1.54 -11.57
C HIS A 6 -0.30 0.63 -11.79
N PRO A 7 0.57 0.89 -12.79
CA PRO A 7 1.81 0.14 -12.92
C PRO A 7 2.68 0.30 -11.67
N TRP A 8 3.30 -0.80 -11.21
CA TRP A 8 4.24 -0.78 -10.09
C TRP A 8 5.51 -0.01 -10.52
N PRO A 9 5.89 1.07 -9.80
CA PRO A 9 7.02 1.89 -10.20
C PRO A 9 8.37 1.17 -10.08
N PRO A 10 9.34 1.45 -10.97
CA PRO A 10 10.63 0.75 -11.01
C PRO A 10 11.58 1.17 -9.87
N THR A 11 11.48 2.40 -9.35
CA THR A 11 12.40 2.91 -8.34
C THR A 11 11.77 2.98 -6.95
N LEU A 12 12.58 2.83 -5.90
CA LEU A 12 12.10 2.88 -4.52
C LEU A 12 11.40 4.21 -4.17
N PRO A 13 11.93 5.41 -4.53
CA PRO A 13 11.23 6.67 -4.23
C PRO A 13 9.85 6.77 -4.89
N GLU A 14 9.73 6.28 -6.12
CA GLU A 14 8.43 6.25 -6.82
C GLU A 14 7.48 5.22 -6.20
N GLN A 15 7.98 4.06 -5.76
CA GLN A 15 7.18 3.05 -5.04
C GLN A 15 6.64 3.61 -3.72
N VAL A 16 7.49 4.28 -2.94
CA VAL A 16 7.11 4.99 -1.70
C VAL A 16 5.99 5.98 -2.00
N ARG A 17 6.16 6.83 -3.03
CA ARG A 17 5.16 7.82 -3.42
C ARG A 17 3.85 7.18 -3.84
N ALA A 18 3.89 6.16 -4.69
CA ALA A 18 2.71 5.49 -5.22
C ALA A 18 1.89 4.80 -4.11
N VAL A 19 2.56 4.16 -3.14
CA VAL A 19 1.87 3.54 -1.99
C VAL A 19 1.27 4.61 -1.07
N ALA A 20 2.01 5.68 -0.77
CA ALA A 20 1.49 6.79 0.03
C ALA A 20 0.27 7.46 -0.62
N ASP A 21 0.31 7.71 -1.93
CA ASP A 21 -0.82 8.27 -2.69
C ASP A 21 -2.03 7.32 -2.67
N ALA A 22 -1.80 6.00 -2.78
CA ALA A 22 -2.87 5.01 -2.72
C ALA A 22 -3.55 4.95 -1.33
N LEU A 23 -2.78 5.12 -0.26
CA LEU A 23 -3.30 5.20 1.11
C LEU A 23 -4.05 6.51 1.35
N ALA A 24 -3.47 7.65 0.97
CA ALA A 24 -4.07 8.97 1.13
C ALA A 24 -5.36 9.16 0.32
N ALA A 25 -5.46 8.53 -0.86
CA ALA A 25 -6.67 8.55 -1.67
C ALA A 25 -7.80 7.66 -1.13
N SER A 26 -7.56 6.85 -0.08
CA SER A 26 -8.55 5.96 0.49
C SER A 26 -9.21 6.56 1.73
N PRO A 27 -10.55 6.70 1.77
CA PRO A 27 -11.24 7.19 2.97
C PRO A 27 -11.21 6.18 4.12
N ILE A 28 -11.05 4.90 3.80
CA ILE A 28 -11.00 3.78 4.75
C ILE A 28 -9.60 3.14 4.77
N PRO A 29 -9.18 2.55 5.91
CA PRO A 29 -7.98 1.73 5.95
C PRO A 29 -8.01 0.60 4.91
N LEU A 30 -6.88 0.33 4.28
CA LEU A 30 -6.72 -0.68 3.25
C LEU A 30 -6.00 -1.91 3.80
N THR A 31 -6.58 -3.09 3.64
CA THR A 31 -5.89 -4.35 3.89
C THR A 31 -4.77 -4.55 2.87
N LEU A 32 -3.77 -5.37 3.19
CA LEU A 32 -2.67 -5.69 2.26
C LEU A 32 -3.18 -6.15 0.88
N PRO A 33 -4.17 -7.08 0.76
CA PRO A 33 -4.73 -7.45 -0.54
C PRO A 33 -5.41 -6.29 -1.28
N ALA A 34 -6.04 -5.35 -0.56
CA ALA A 34 -6.67 -4.19 -1.17
C ALA A 34 -5.64 -3.19 -1.73
N ILE A 35 -4.47 -3.08 -1.09
CA ILE A 35 -3.34 -2.29 -1.61
C ILE A 35 -2.76 -2.98 -2.84
N GLU A 36 -2.51 -4.29 -2.78
CA GLU A 36 -2.01 -5.06 -3.92
C GLU A 36 -2.91 -4.94 -5.15
N ALA A 37 -4.24 -4.96 -4.96
CA ALA A 37 -5.20 -4.85 -6.05
C ALA A 37 -5.15 -3.52 -6.78
N ARG A 38 -4.56 -2.46 -6.20
CA ARG A 38 -4.40 -1.14 -6.83
C ARG A 38 -3.21 -1.08 -7.77
N PHE A 39 -2.30 -2.06 -7.73
CA PHE A 39 -1.08 -2.08 -8.52
C PHE A 39 -1.02 -3.29 -9.45
N LYS A 40 -0.34 -3.13 -10.58
CA LYS A 40 0.03 -4.20 -11.51
C LYS A 40 1.50 -4.12 -11.83
N GLY A 41 2.21 -5.24 -11.87
CA GLY A 41 3.65 -5.22 -12.13
C GLY A 41 4.21 -6.62 -12.29
N ARG A 42 5.31 -6.73 -13.04
CA ARG A 42 6.09 -7.96 -13.15
C ARG A 42 7.10 -8.04 -12.00
N GLY A 43 7.42 -9.25 -11.55
CA GLY A 43 8.44 -9.49 -10.51
C GLY A 43 7.91 -9.51 -9.07
N PRO A 44 8.80 -9.65 -8.08
CA PRO A 44 8.45 -10.01 -6.70
C PRO A 44 7.97 -8.83 -5.83
N TRP A 45 7.45 -7.75 -6.42
CA TRP A 45 7.12 -6.52 -5.70
C TRP A 45 6.13 -6.73 -4.53
N LYS A 46 5.18 -7.67 -4.68
CA LYS A 46 4.25 -8.05 -3.61
C LYS A 46 4.95 -8.51 -2.33
N LYS A 47 6.10 -9.19 -2.46
CA LYS A 47 6.89 -9.65 -1.31
C LYS A 47 7.55 -8.48 -0.57
N GLY A 48 7.90 -7.40 -1.28
CA GLY A 48 8.51 -6.20 -0.70
C GLY A 48 7.51 -5.19 -0.15
N LEU A 49 6.24 -5.27 -0.57
CA LEU A 49 5.20 -4.33 -0.15
C LEU A 49 4.99 -4.28 1.39
N PRO A 50 4.98 -5.39 2.14
CA PRO A 50 4.89 -5.34 3.61
C PRO A 50 6.04 -4.54 4.25
N THR A 51 7.27 -4.74 3.81
CA THR A 51 8.45 -4.00 4.32
C THR A 51 8.37 -2.52 3.95
N LEU A 52 7.87 -2.19 2.76
CA LEU A 52 7.65 -0.81 2.35
C LEU A 52 6.60 -0.11 3.23
N LEU A 53 5.51 -0.79 3.58
CA LEU A 53 4.48 -0.27 4.49
C LEU A 53 5.01 -0.05 5.90
N GLN A 54 5.78 -1.00 6.44
CA GLN A 54 6.49 -0.82 7.72
C GLN A 54 7.45 0.37 7.70
N THR A 55 8.14 0.59 6.57
CA THR A 55 9.02 1.75 6.41
C THR A 55 8.21 3.05 6.39
N LEU A 56 7.09 3.10 5.66
CA LEU A 56 6.19 4.25 5.66
C LEU A 56 5.65 4.55 7.05
N GLU A 57 5.34 3.52 7.84
CA GLU A 57 4.92 3.65 9.24
C GLU A 57 6.00 4.26 10.13
N ALA A 58 7.22 3.72 10.05
CA ALA A 58 8.35 4.26 10.78
C ALA A 58 8.65 5.73 10.42
N LEU A 59 8.30 6.15 9.20
CA LEU A 59 8.42 7.53 8.72
C LEU A 59 7.20 8.40 9.03
N GLY A 60 6.15 7.88 9.68
CA GLY A 60 4.92 8.61 9.99
C GLY A 60 4.06 8.95 8.76
N ARG A 61 4.21 8.19 7.67
CA ARG A 61 3.49 8.35 6.39
C ARG A 61 2.41 7.29 6.16
N ALA A 62 2.34 6.31 7.05
CA ALA A 62 1.29 5.32 7.11
C ALA A 62 1.08 4.91 8.57
N GLN A 63 -0.05 4.31 8.87
CA GLN A 63 -0.36 3.76 10.18
C GLN A 63 -0.98 2.38 10.01
N ALA A 64 -0.43 1.37 10.69
CA ALA A 64 -1.11 0.10 10.86
C ALA A 64 -2.26 0.25 11.86
N VAL A 65 -3.45 -0.18 11.45
CA VAL A 65 -4.65 -0.19 12.29
C VAL A 65 -5.23 -1.59 12.34
N ALA A 66 -5.81 -1.94 13.49
CA ALA A 66 -6.57 -3.18 13.61
C ALA A 66 -7.81 -3.10 12.72
N ALA A 67 -7.95 -4.05 11.81
CA ALA A 67 -9.16 -4.26 11.03
C ALA A 67 -10.05 -5.32 11.69
N THR A 68 -11.30 -5.38 11.25
CA THR A 68 -12.20 -6.49 11.56
C THR A 68 -11.53 -7.81 11.17
N GLU A 69 -11.74 -8.86 11.98
CA GLU A 69 -11.16 -10.20 11.79
C GLU A 69 -9.68 -10.35 12.15
N GLY A 70 -9.12 -9.44 12.96
CA GLY A 70 -7.74 -9.56 13.47
C GLY A 70 -6.67 -9.34 12.40
N THR A 71 -7.06 -8.78 11.26
CA THR A 71 -6.14 -8.43 10.18
C THR A 71 -5.59 -7.01 10.35
N THR A 72 -4.44 -6.73 9.78
CA THR A 72 -3.85 -5.38 9.76
C THR A 72 -4.33 -4.65 8.50
N ALA A 73 -4.87 -3.44 8.68
CA ALA A 73 -5.12 -2.50 7.60
C ALA A 73 -4.22 -1.27 7.74
N TRP A 74 -4.06 -0.53 6.65
CA TRP A 74 -3.15 0.61 6.56
C TRP A 74 -3.92 1.86 6.20
N ARG A 75 -3.64 2.96 6.90
CA ARG A 75 -4.13 4.30 6.58
C ARG A 75 -2.94 5.22 6.29
N GLY A 76 -3.13 6.18 5.38
CA GLY A 76 -2.18 7.25 5.09
C GLY A 76 -2.49 8.52 5.87
#